data_AF-A0A2G5UQ84-F1
#
_entry.id   AF-A0A2G5UQ84-F1
#
_cell.length_a   1.000
_cell.length_b   1.000
_cell.length_c   1.000
_cell.angle_alpha   90.00
_cell.angle_beta   90.00
_cell.angle_gamma   90.00
#
_symmetry.space_group_name_H-M   'P 1'
#
loop_
_entity.id
_entity.type
_entity.pdbx_description
1 polymer ?
#
loop_
_entity_poly.entity_id
_entity_poly.type
_entity_poly.pdbx_seq_one_letter_code
_entity_poly.pdbx_strand_id
1 'polypeptide(L)'
;MAPSAVLQKPGVIKDPVIAALFSTKDPEVRYQDLREIGHGSFGAVYFAYDKENEQTVAIKKMNFSGKQATEKWNDILKEVSFLNTVVHRHIVDYKACFLKETTCWVGFFIEIFEEI
;
A
#
# COMPACT_ATOMS: atom_id res chain seq x y z
N MET A 1 32.61 12.90 -0.36
CA MET A 1 31.41 13.27 0.43
C MET A 1 30.26 12.44 -0.11
N ALA A 2 29.75 11.47 0.65
CA ALA A 2 28.54 10.75 0.25
C ALA A 2 27.36 11.73 0.27
N PRO A 3 26.41 11.65 -0.67
CA PRO A 3 25.19 12.43 -0.56
C PRO A 3 24.49 11.97 0.73
N SER A 4 24.26 12.91 1.64
CA SER A 4 23.42 12.70 2.82
C SER A 4 22.11 12.13 2.33
N ALA A 5 21.88 10.83 2.55
CA ALA A 5 20.59 10.21 2.37
C ALA A 5 19.61 11.06 3.17
N VAL A 6 18.76 11.81 2.47
CA VAL A 6 17.79 12.68 3.09
C VAL A 6 16.97 11.77 3.99
N LEU A 7 17.15 11.91 5.31
CA LEU A 7 16.29 11.28 6.31
C LEU A 7 14.90 11.89 6.13
N GLN A 8 14.14 11.36 5.16
CA GLN A 8 12.78 11.78 4.92
C GLN A 8 11.97 11.38 6.15
N LYS A 9 11.24 12.36 6.71
CA LYS A 9 10.31 12.06 7.80
C LYS A 9 9.27 11.08 7.27
N PRO A 10 9.02 9.95 7.96
CA PRO A 10 8.03 8.96 7.53
C PRO A 10 6.68 9.61 7.23
N GLY A 11 6.07 9.25 6.10
CA GLY A 11 4.77 9.79 5.67
C GLY A 11 4.79 11.24 5.14
N VAL A 12 5.90 11.98 5.22
CA VAL A 12 6.01 13.32 4.63
C VAL A 12 6.60 13.23 3.24
N ILE A 13 5.73 13.19 2.24
CA ILE A 13 6.13 13.08 0.85
C ILE A 13 6.36 14.47 0.26
N LYS A 14 7.63 14.83 0.04
CA LYS A 14 8.03 16.05 -0.69
C LYS A 14 8.62 15.77 -2.05
N ASP A 15 9.16 14.57 -2.22
CA ASP A 15 9.74 14.15 -3.48
C ASP A 15 8.60 13.82 -4.46
N PRO A 16 8.56 14.47 -5.65
CA PRO A 16 7.51 14.23 -6.62
C PRO A 16 7.48 12.79 -7.15
N VAL A 17 8.64 12.11 -7.20
CA VAL A 17 8.72 10.70 -7.62
C VAL A 17 8.03 9.81 -6.61
N ILE A 18 8.26 10.05 -5.32
CA ILE A 18 7.59 9.32 -4.24
C ILE A 18 6.11 9.70 -4.21
N ALA A 19 5.76 10.97 -4.41
CA ALA A 19 4.36 11.42 -4.44
C ALA A 19 3.55 10.71 -5.52
N ALA A 20 4.16 10.46 -6.68
CA ALA A 20 3.53 9.75 -7.78
C ALA A 20 3.23 8.27 -7.46
N LEU A 21 3.84 7.68 -6.43
CA LEU A 21 3.54 6.30 -5.99
C LEU A 21 2.20 6.19 -5.25
N PHE A 22 1.69 7.30 -4.70
CA PHE A 22 0.51 7.30 -3.85
C PHE A 22 -0.65 8.06 -4.51
N SER A 23 -1.84 7.48 -4.47
CA SER A 23 -3.06 8.17 -4.86
C SER A 23 -3.47 9.20 -3.81
N THR A 24 -4.07 10.30 -4.26
CA THR A 24 -4.58 11.39 -3.39
C THR A 24 -5.97 11.12 -2.84
N LYS A 25 -6.64 10.04 -3.27
CA LYS A 25 -7.98 9.68 -2.80
C LYS A 25 -7.94 9.09 -1.39
N ASP A 26 -9.02 9.25 -0.63
CA ASP A 26 -9.15 8.65 0.69
C ASP A 26 -9.55 7.16 0.57
N PRO A 27 -8.69 6.22 1.00
CA PRO A 27 -8.99 4.79 0.89
C PRO A 27 -10.19 4.37 1.72
N GLU A 28 -10.49 5.04 2.84
CA GLU A 28 -11.64 4.72 3.70
C GLU A 28 -12.97 5.09 3.05
N VAL A 29 -12.95 6.05 2.13
CA VAL A 29 -14.12 6.41 1.32
C VAL A 29 -14.26 5.49 0.12
N ARG A 30 -13.16 4.98 -0.44
CA ARG A 30 -13.19 4.12 -1.63
C ARG A 30 -13.56 2.68 -1.32
N TYR A 31 -12.96 2.10 -0.28
CA TYR A 31 -13.13 0.69 0.07
C TYR A 31 -14.14 0.52 1.21
N GLN A 32 -14.96 -0.53 1.12
CA GLN A 32 -15.91 -0.90 2.18
C GLN A 32 -15.80 -2.39 2.53
N ASP A 33 -16.51 -2.80 3.59
CA ASP A 33 -16.60 -4.19 4.04
C ASP A 33 -15.24 -4.83 4.32
N LEU A 34 -14.32 -4.05 4.91
CA LEU A 34 -12.98 -4.51 5.22
C LEU A 34 -13.01 -5.65 6.25
N ARG A 35 -12.70 -6.86 5.79
CA ARG A 35 -12.58 -8.06 6.61
C ARG A 35 -11.15 -8.57 6.59
N GLU A 36 -10.52 -8.67 7.75
CA GLU A 36 -9.17 -9.22 7.82
C GLU A 36 -9.15 -10.68 7.38
N ILE A 37 -8.23 -11.00 6.47
CA ILE A 37 -8.04 -12.35 5.91
C ILE A 37 -6.64 -12.92 6.20
N GLY A 38 -5.72 -12.09 6.69
CA GLY A 38 -4.41 -12.54 7.13
C GLY A 38 -3.60 -11.42 7.77
N HIS A 39 -2.65 -11.79 8.61
CA HIS A 39 -1.75 -10.85 9.28
C HIS A 39 -0.31 -11.36 9.24
N GLY A 40 0.64 -10.44 9.18
CA GLY A 40 2.07 -10.73 9.18
C GLY A 40 2.88 -9.61 9.85
N SER A 41 4.20 -9.69 9.77
CA SER A 41 5.11 -8.71 10.40
C SER A 41 4.93 -7.28 9.88
N PHE A 42 4.56 -7.14 8.61
CA PHE A 42 4.42 -5.85 7.93
C PHE A 42 3.02 -5.23 8.06
N GLY A 43 2.05 -5.97 8.59
CA GLY A 43 0.67 -5.52 8.75
C GLY A 43 -0.35 -6.60 8.42
N ALA A 44 -1.57 -6.17 8.12
CA ALA A 44 -2.71 -7.05 7.87
C ALA A 44 -3.27 -6.86 6.46
N VAL A 45 -3.79 -7.95 5.91
CA VAL A 45 -4.45 -8.01 4.60
C VAL A 45 -5.95 -8.15 4.84
N TYR A 46 -6.71 -7.32 4.17
CA TYR A 46 -8.16 -7.24 4.27
C TYR A 46 -8.78 -7.56 2.93
N PHE A 47 -9.80 -8.40 2.91
CA PHE A 47 -10.77 -8.46 1.84
C PHE A 47 -11.65 -7.20 1.90
N ALA A 48 -11.90 -6.56 0.77
CA ALA A 48 -12.73 -5.36 0.69
C ALA A 48 -13.40 -5.23 -0.68
N TYR A 49 -14.48 -4.43 -0.74
CA TYR A 49 -15.12 -4.05 -2.00
C TYR A 49 -14.68 -2.64 -2.43
N ASP A 50 -14.15 -2.50 -3.65
CA ASP A 50 -13.81 -1.22 -4.27
C ASP A 50 -15.05 -0.61 -4.94
N LYS A 51 -15.60 0.45 -4.34
CA LYS A 51 -16.81 1.12 -4.89
C LYS A 51 -16.57 1.84 -6.21
N GLU A 52 -15.33 2.18 -6.53
CA GLU A 52 -15.03 2.96 -7.75
C GLU A 52 -14.96 2.07 -9.00
N ASN A 53 -14.43 0.85 -8.84
CA ASN A 53 -14.31 -0.11 -9.95
C ASN A 53 -15.30 -1.27 -9.84
N GLU A 54 -16.16 -1.26 -8.81
CA GLU A 54 -17.19 -2.28 -8.58
C GLU A 54 -16.63 -3.70 -8.53
N GLN A 55 -15.50 -3.89 -7.82
CA GLN A 55 -14.80 -5.17 -7.76
C GLN A 55 -14.28 -5.49 -6.36
N THR A 56 -14.14 -6.77 -6.09
CA THR A 56 -13.49 -7.29 -4.89
C THR A 56 -11.97 -7.16 -4.98
N VAL A 57 -11.34 -6.72 -3.89
CA VAL A 57 -9.89 -6.51 -3.81
C VAL A 57 -9.35 -7.02 -2.48
N ALA A 58 -8.03 -7.24 -2.43
CA ALA A 58 -7.31 -7.28 -1.16
C ALA A 58 -6.59 -5.97 -0.90
N ILE A 59 -6.64 -5.52 0.35
CA ILE A 59 -5.97 -4.33 0.84
C ILE A 59 -4.97 -4.74 1.91
N LYS A 60 -3.67 -4.55 1.64
CA LYS A 60 -2.62 -4.69 2.65
C LYS A 60 -2.41 -3.34 3.35
N LYS A 61 -2.72 -3.28 4.65
CA LYS A 61 -2.46 -2.10 5.49
C LYS A 61 -1.15 -2.26 6.25
N MET A 62 -0.23 -1.32 6.07
CA MET A 62 1.10 -1.34 6.67
C MET A 62 1.32 -0.06 7.49
N ASN A 63 1.43 -0.23 8.81
CA ASN A 63 1.64 0.89 9.74
C ASN A 63 3.15 1.14 9.94
N PHE A 64 3.56 2.39 9.77
CA PHE A 64 4.95 2.83 9.92
C PHE A 64 5.14 3.80 11.11
N SER A 65 4.34 3.70 12.16
CA SER A 65 4.53 4.48 13.39
C SER A 65 5.53 3.81 14.36
N GLY A 66 5.92 4.56 15.39
CA GLY A 66 6.75 4.08 16.50
C GLY A 66 8.26 4.20 16.28
N LYS A 67 9.04 3.46 17.08
CA LYS A 67 10.51 3.57 17.13
C LYS A 67 11.23 3.22 15.83
N GLN A 68 10.62 2.37 14.99
CA GLN A 68 11.19 1.89 13.72
C GLN A 68 10.51 2.52 12.48
N ALA A 69 9.86 3.67 12.65
CA ALA A 69 9.06 4.31 11.61
C ALA A 69 9.82 4.53 10.29
N THR A 70 11.07 4.99 10.36
CA THR A 70 11.91 5.25 9.17
C THR A 70 12.25 4.00 8.39
N GLU A 71 12.56 2.90 9.09
CA GLU A 71 12.88 1.62 8.45
C GLU A 71 11.65 1.03 7.77
N LYS A 72 10.52 0.96 8.50
CA LYS A 72 9.23 0.51 7.96
C LYS A 72 8.80 1.33 6.74
N TRP A 73 8.98 2.65 6.80
CA TRP A 73 8.66 3.53 5.67
C TRP A 73 9.51 3.24 4.44
N ASN A 74 10.82 3.05 4.61
CA ASN A 74 11.70 2.70 3.50
C ASN A 74 11.34 1.34 2.88
N ASP A 75 10.96 0.36 3.70
CA ASP A 75 10.54 -0.96 3.20
C ASP A 75 9.20 -0.89 2.46
N ILE A 76 8.24 -0.08 2.94
CA ILE A 76 7.00 0.21 2.20
C ILE A 76 7.32 0.85 0.84
N LEU A 77 8.21 1.84 0.80
CA LEU A 77 8.58 2.50 -0.47
C LEU A 77 9.22 1.52 -1.46
N LYS A 78 10.10 0.64 -0.99
CA LYS A 78 10.68 -0.42 -1.83
C LYS A 78 9.61 -1.37 -2.35
N GLU A 79 8.70 -1.81 -1.49
CA GLU A 79 7.62 -2.73 -1.85
C GLU A 79 6.70 -2.11 -2.92
N VAL A 80 6.22 -0.88 -2.70
CA VAL A 80 5.36 -0.16 -3.65
C VAL A 80 6.08 0.11 -4.97
N SER A 81 7.35 0.56 -4.92
CA SER A 81 8.13 0.80 -6.14
C SER A 81 8.35 -0.47 -6.94
N PHE A 82 8.63 -1.60 -6.27
CA PHE A 82 8.81 -2.89 -6.91
C PHE A 82 7.51 -3.37 -7.57
N LEU A 83 6.41 -3.39 -6.82
CA LEU A 83 5.10 -3.83 -7.31
C LEU A 83 4.63 -3.00 -8.50
N ASN A 84 4.90 -1.70 -8.52
CA ASN A 84 4.53 -0.81 -9.61
C ASN A 84 5.28 -1.12 -10.94
N THR A 85 6.35 -1.91 -10.90
CA THR A 85 7.11 -2.31 -12.11
C THR A 85 6.75 -3.71 -12.61
N VAL A 86 5.96 -4.48 -11.85
CA VAL A 86 5.70 -5.89 -12.11
C VAL A 86 4.28 -6.06 -12.66
N VAL A 87 4.17 -6.50 -13.91
CA VAL A 87 2.88 -6.83 -14.54
C VAL A 87 3.00 -8.22 -15.16
N HIS A 88 2.33 -9.21 -14.56
CA HIS A 88 2.38 -10.59 -15.03
C HIS A 88 1.16 -11.38 -14.57
N ARG A 89 0.64 -12.28 -15.42
CA ARG A 89 -0.58 -13.07 -15.17
C ARG A 89 -0.56 -14.00 -13.94
N HIS A 90 0.61 -14.24 -13.35
CA HIS A 90 0.81 -15.12 -12.20
C HIS A 90 1.31 -14.36 -10.96
N ILE A 91 1.30 -13.03 -11.03
CA ILE A 91 1.67 -12.16 -9.91
C ILE A 91 0.44 -11.30 -9.61
N VAL A 92 0.21 -11.03 -8.32
CA VAL A 92 -0.90 -10.18 -7.89
C VAL A 92 -0.85 -8.83 -8.60
N ASP A 93 -2.00 -8.39 -9.10
CA ASP A 93 -2.07 -7.17 -9.89
C ASP A 93 -2.20 -5.95 -8.96
N TYR A 94 -1.12 -5.15 -8.90
CA TYR A 94 -1.06 -3.92 -8.12
C TYR A 94 -1.99 -2.86 -8.72
N LYS A 95 -2.87 -2.27 -7.91
CA LYS A 95 -3.81 -1.23 -8.36
C LYS A 95 -3.41 0.17 -7.93
N ALA A 96 -3.16 0.36 -6.64
CA ALA A 96 -2.77 1.65 -6.07
C ALA A 96 -2.23 1.48 -4.63
N CYS A 97 -1.33 2.35 -4.18
CA CYS A 97 -1.15 2.64 -2.74
C CYS A 97 -1.79 3.98 -2.39
N PHE A 98 -2.34 4.04 -1.19
CA PHE A 98 -2.85 5.25 -0.56
C PHE A 98 -2.11 5.48 0.76
N LEU A 99 -1.83 6.73 1.06
CA LEU A 99 -1.25 7.11 2.34
C LEU A 99 -2.32 7.76 3.22
N LYS A 100 -2.63 7.14 4.35
CA LYS A 100 -3.54 7.70 5.36
C LYS A 100 -2.81 7.76 6.69
N GLU A 101 -2.55 8.97 7.16
CA GLU A 101 -1.81 9.23 8.41
C GLU A 101 -0.47 8.48 8.47
N THR A 102 -0.39 7.44 9.31
CA THR A 102 0.80 6.59 9.49
C THR A 102 0.64 5.19 8.91
N THR A 103 -0.27 5.02 7.95
CA THR A 103 -0.59 3.73 7.32
C THR A 103 -0.58 3.85 5.78
N CYS A 104 0.22 3.02 5.07
CA CYS A 104 0.03 2.80 3.62
C CYS A 104 -0.97 1.66 3.43
N TRP A 105 -1.86 1.84 2.47
CA TRP A 105 -2.84 0.86 2.03
C TRP A 105 -2.48 0.49 0.62
N VAL A 106 -2.07 -0.75 0.37
CA VAL A 106 -1.79 -1.25 -0.98
C VAL A 106 -2.96 -2.12 -1.43
N GLY A 107 -3.62 -1.70 -2.52
CA GLY A 107 -4.70 -2.46 -3.14
C GLY A 107 -4.20 -3.38 -4.23
N PHE A 108 -4.65 -4.63 -4.18
CA PHE A 108 -4.38 -5.68 -5.16
C PHE A 108 -5.70 -6.22 -5.69
N PHE A 109 -5.77 -6.46 -6.99
CA PHE A 109 -6.84 -7.25 -7.54
C PHE A 109 -6.56 -8.73 -7.34
N ILE A 110 -7.61 -9.47 -7.02
CA ILE A 110 -7.53 -10.91 -6.79
C ILE A 110 -8.67 -11.57 -7.55
N GLU A 111 -8.33 -12.31 -8.60
CA GLU A 111 -9.28 -13.15 -9.33
C GLU A 111 -9.76 -14.34 -8.49
N ILE A 112 -8.91 -14.82 -7.58
CA ILE A 112 -9.11 -16.09 -6.84
C ILE A 112 -10.12 -15.99 -5.68
N PHE A 113 -10.74 -14.83 -5.44
CA PHE A 113 -11.74 -14.65 -4.36
C PHE A 113 -13.19 -14.87 -4.80
N GLU A 114 -13.48 -15.03 -6.10
CA GLU A 114 -14.86 -15.38 -6.51
C GLU A 114 -15.23 -16.85 -6.21
N GLU A 115 -14.26 -17.70 -5.86
CA GLU A 115 -14.46 -19.12 -5.61
C GLU A 115 -14.32 -19.54 -4.12
N ILE A 116 -14.19 -18.60 -3.18
CA ILE A 116 -14.10 -18.85 -1.73
C ILE A 116 -15.31 -18.25 -1.01
#